data_AF-A0A4P9VUM6-F1
#
_entry.id   AF-A0A4P9VUM6-F1
#
_cell.length_a   1.000
_cell.length_b   1.000
_cell.length_c   1.000
_cell.angle_alpha   90.00
_cell.angle_beta   90.00
_cell.angle_gamma   90.00
#
_symmetry.space_group_name_H-M   'P 1'
#
loop_
_entity.id
_entity.type
_entity.pdbx_description
1 polymer ?
#
loop_
_entity_poly.entity_id
_entity_poly.type
_entity_poly.pdbx_seq_one_letter_code
_entity_poly.pdbx_strand_id
1 'polypeptide(L)'
;TARPENREQLEAEIRKADCICIVYAINKQESFDRVGEFWLPYIRKLGRNVPVVLVGNKIDVRGKDITNERLEEQIMPIMNEFKEVETCVECSAKQTLNVSEVFYFAQKAVLHPTAPLYDSREHTLKPACIDALKRIFKLCDMDKDDHLNDEEINEFQGKCFGAPLQRQELESVKDVVRENEPDGVTDEGLTGTGFLYLHTLFIQRGRLETTWTVLRRFGYGDDLSLREDFLLPPLDIPPDCSVELSSDGYQFFIELFQTFDKDKDGALRDTELAELFSTAPSNPWTATGFPQTTITDDSGAVTLQGFLAQWSMTTLLDYRTTLAYLAYLGYNGDTRTALKTTRPRKVDRKRGKVQRNVFLCYVFGATGSGK
;
A
#
# COMPACT_ATOMS: atom_id res chain seq x y z
N THR A 1 -1.99 -37.89 2.85
CA THR A 1 -2.87 -38.37 3.96
C THR A 1 -2.05 -38.47 5.23
N ALA A 2 -2.57 -38.00 6.37
CA ALA A 2 -1.92 -37.94 7.69
C ALA A 2 -1.70 -39.31 8.38
N ARG A 3 -1.33 -40.34 7.61
CA ARG A 3 -0.99 -41.65 8.17
C ARG A 3 0.41 -41.59 8.80
N PRO A 4 0.68 -42.30 9.90
CA PRO A 4 2.00 -42.32 10.54
C PRO A 4 3.14 -42.66 9.58
N GLU A 5 2.85 -43.52 8.59
CA GLU A 5 3.75 -43.99 7.54
C GLU A 5 4.21 -42.88 6.57
N ASN A 6 3.44 -41.78 6.45
CA ASN A 6 3.72 -40.68 5.52
C ASN A 6 4.21 -39.41 6.24
N ARG A 7 4.72 -39.55 7.47
CA ARG A 7 5.04 -38.39 8.33
C ARG A 7 6.10 -37.47 7.73
N GLU A 8 7.17 -38.02 7.19
CA GLU A 8 8.23 -37.22 6.56
C GLU A 8 7.72 -36.44 5.34
N GLN A 9 6.92 -37.09 4.49
CA GLN A 9 6.29 -36.45 3.34
C GLN A 9 5.33 -35.34 3.80
N LEU A 10 4.50 -35.59 4.81
CA LEU A 10 3.59 -34.59 5.36
C LEU A 10 4.34 -33.36 5.89
N GLU A 11 5.41 -33.56 6.65
CA GLU A 11 6.22 -32.44 7.14
C GLU A 11 6.90 -31.68 6.00
N ALA A 12 7.35 -32.37 4.95
CA ALA A 12 7.94 -31.73 3.78
C ALA A 12 6.91 -30.84 3.04
N GLU A 13 5.67 -31.31 2.89
CA GLU A 13 4.59 -30.53 2.27
C GLU A 13 4.15 -29.35 3.16
N ILE A 14 4.01 -29.54 4.48
CA ILE A 14 3.71 -28.44 5.40
C ILE A 14 4.78 -27.35 5.34
N ARG A 15 6.05 -27.72 5.17
CA ARG A 15 7.15 -26.76 5.00
C ARG A 15 7.15 -26.05 3.64
N LYS A 16 6.36 -26.48 2.67
CA LYS A 16 6.27 -25.81 1.35
C LYS A 16 4.92 -25.11 1.13
N ALA A 17 3.93 -25.42 1.96
CA ALA A 17 2.58 -24.90 1.80
C ALA A 17 2.51 -23.41 2.08
N ASP A 18 1.81 -22.68 1.20
CA ASP A 18 1.43 -21.28 1.38
C ASP A 18 0.13 -21.13 2.19
N CYS A 19 -0.69 -22.18 2.25
CA CYS A 19 -1.91 -22.28 3.06
C CYS A 19 -2.14 -23.73 3.47
N ILE A 20 -2.75 -23.93 4.64
CA ILE A 20 -3.07 -25.26 5.17
C ILE A 20 -4.58 -25.37 5.43
N CYS A 21 -5.24 -26.34 4.78
CA CYS A 21 -6.62 -26.68 5.10
C CYS A 21 -6.67 -27.84 6.10
N ILE A 22 -7.18 -27.61 7.31
CA ILE A 22 -7.37 -28.67 8.32
C ILE A 22 -8.80 -29.18 8.23
N VAL A 23 -8.97 -30.41 7.75
CA VAL A 23 -10.29 -31.02 7.57
C VAL A 23 -10.64 -31.88 8.78
N TYR A 24 -11.75 -31.55 9.44
CA TYR A 24 -12.36 -32.38 10.48
C TYR A 24 -13.74 -32.87 10.03
N ALA A 25 -14.26 -33.92 10.67
CA ALA A 25 -15.57 -34.45 10.38
C ALA A 25 -16.57 -33.91 11.40
N ILE A 26 -17.60 -33.20 10.95
CA ILE A 26 -18.57 -32.56 11.86
C ILE A 26 -19.34 -33.55 12.74
N ASN A 27 -19.38 -34.83 12.34
CA ASN A 27 -20.06 -35.89 13.08
C ASN A 27 -19.14 -36.65 14.04
N LYS A 28 -17.89 -36.19 14.23
CA LYS A 28 -16.90 -36.78 15.13
C LYS A 28 -16.19 -35.69 15.92
N GLN A 29 -16.64 -35.46 17.15
CA GLN A 29 -16.07 -34.43 18.04
C GLN A 29 -14.55 -34.57 18.23
N GLU A 30 -14.05 -35.79 18.44
CA GLU A 30 -12.61 -36.07 18.56
C GLU A 30 -11.76 -35.54 17.38
N SER A 31 -12.34 -35.47 16.17
CA SER A 31 -11.62 -34.95 15.01
C SER A 31 -11.49 -33.43 15.03
N PHE A 32 -12.44 -32.74 15.66
CA PHE A 32 -12.40 -31.30 15.90
C PHE A 32 -11.46 -30.98 17.06
N ASP A 33 -11.53 -31.71 18.18
CA ASP A 33 -10.67 -31.47 19.35
C ASP A 33 -9.17 -31.58 18.97
N ARG A 34 -8.83 -32.55 18.11
CA ARG A 34 -7.48 -32.72 17.57
C ARG A 34 -6.95 -31.53 16.75
N VAL A 35 -7.81 -30.64 16.27
CA VAL A 35 -7.38 -29.41 15.56
C VAL A 35 -6.56 -28.54 16.49
N GLY A 36 -7.12 -28.18 17.65
CA GLY A 36 -6.47 -27.36 18.66
C GLY A 36 -5.42 -28.11 19.47
N GLU A 37 -5.67 -29.37 19.82
CA GLU A 37 -4.76 -30.14 20.70
C GLU A 37 -3.51 -30.66 20.00
N PHE A 38 -3.58 -30.94 18.69
CA PHE A 38 -2.49 -31.59 17.96
C PHE A 38 -2.09 -30.83 16.70
N TRP A 39 -3.00 -30.61 15.76
CA TRP A 39 -2.63 -30.15 14.42
C TRP A 39 -2.04 -28.74 14.40
N LEU A 40 -2.70 -27.77 15.04
CA LEU A 40 -2.22 -26.39 15.10
C LEU A 40 -0.89 -26.28 15.88
N PRO A 41 -0.74 -26.85 17.10
CA PRO A 41 0.55 -26.90 17.79
C PRO A 41 1.65 -27.61 16.98
N TYR A 42 1.31 -28.65 16.23
CA TYR A 42 2.26 -29.38 15.41
C TYR A 42 2.79 -28.54 14.25
N ILE A 43 1.91 -27.82 13.54
CA ILE A 43 2.29 -26.91 12.46
C ILE A 43 3.20 -25.80 12.99
N ARG A 44 2.86 -25.19 14.14
CA ARG A 44 3.70 -24.21 14.83
C ARG A 44 5.09 -24.77 15.16
N LYS A 45 5.16 -26.00 15.67
CA LYS A 45 6.42 -26.68 16.00
C LYS A 45 7.33 -26.88 14.77
N LEU A 46 6.76 -26.98 13.57
CA LEU A 46 7.50 -27.03 12.32
C LEU A 46 8.02 -25.66 11.85
N GLY A 47 7.73 -24.59 12.59
CA GLY A 47 8.18 -23.23 12.31
C GLY A 47 7.41 -22.56 11.18
N ARG A 48 6.18 -23.03 10.86
CA ARG A 48 5.35 -22.49 9.79
C ARG A 48 4.26 -21.59 10.35
N ASN A 49 4.19 -20.38 9.82
CA ASN A 49 3.17 -19.37 10.16
C ASN A 49 2.45 -18.94 8.87
N VAL A 50 1.70 -19.88 8.30
CA VAL A 50 0.92 -19.70 7.07
C VAL A 50 -0.57 -19.76 7.38
N PRO A 51 -1.44 -19.10 6.61
CA PRO A 51 -2.88 -19.10 6.87
C PRO A 51 -3.45 -20.52 6.90
N VAL A 52 -4.32 -20.75 7.88
CA VAL A 52 -5.03 -22.00 8.11
C VAL A 52 -6.52 -21.79 7.88
N VAL A 53 -7.12 -22.65 7.06
CA VAL A 53 -8.57 -22.73 6.85
C VAL A 53 -9.08 -23.99 7.54
N LEU A 54 -10.00 -23.84 8.49
CA LEU A 54 -10.68 -24.98 9.09
C LEU A 54 -11.80 -25.45 8.18
N VAL A 55 -11.91 -26.76 7.98
CA VAL A 55 -12.88 -27.35 7.06
C VAL A 55 -13.73 -28.39 7.79
N GLY A 56 -14.96 -27.98 8.15
CA GLY A 56 -15.96 -28.87 8.72
C GLY A 56 -16.62 -29.71 7.63
N ASN A 57 -16.10 -30.91 7.37
CA ASN A 57 -16.61 -31.78 6.31
C ASN A 57 -17.75 -32.69 6.82
N LYS A 58 -18.58 -33.15 5.87
CA LYS A 58 -19.77 -34.00 6.04
C LYS A 58 -21.00 -33.25 6.56
N ILE A 59 -21.21 -32.01 6.14
CA ILE A 59 -22.43 -31.28 6.51
C ILE A 59 -23.73 -32.00 6.10
N ASP A 60 -23.65 -32.91 5.12
CA ASP A 60 -24.77 -33.77 4.69
C ASP A 60 -25.30 -34.74 5.77
N VAL A 61 -24.52 -35.03 6.82
CA VAL A 61 -24.98 -35.87 7.94
C VAL A 61 -25.49 -35.06 9.12
N ARG A 62 -25.49 -33.72 9.02
CA ARG A 62 -26.04 -32.83 10.04
C ARG A 62 -27.57 -32.91 10.01
N GLY A 63 -28.19 -33.15 11.17
CA GLY A 63 -29.64 -33.02 11.31
C GLY A 63 -30.10 -31.57 11.09
N LYS A 64 -31.38 -31.35 10.80
CA LYS A 64 -31.95 -30.01 10.52
C LYS A 64 -31.87 -29.00 11.70
N ASP A 65 -31.37 -29.42 12.86
CA ASP A 65 -31.49 -28.70 14.14
C ASP A 65 -30.19 -28.02 14.63
N ILE A 66 -29.16 -27.89 13.79
CA ILE A 66 -27.91 -27.20 14.18
C ILE A 66 -27.81 -25.91 13.38
N THR A 67 -27.97 -24.78 14.08
CA THR A 67 -27.80 -23.42 13.54
C THR A 67 -26.32 -23.09 13.37
N ASN A 68 -26.01 -22.19 12.42
CA ASN A 68 -24.65 -21.67 12.20
C ASN A 68 -24.04 -21.03 13.46
N GLU A 69 -24.87 -20.54 14.38
CA GLU A 69 -24.47 -19.90 15.64
C GLU A 69 -23.66 -20.86 16.55
N ARG A 70 -24.07 -22.13 16.64
CA ARG A 70 -23.35 -23.12 17.47
C ARG A 70 -21.96 -23.44 16.92
N LEU A 71 -21.78 -23.31 15.61
CA LEU A 71 -20.48 -23.50 14.98
C LEU A 71 -19.54 -22.34 15.32
N GLU A 72 -20.04 -21.11 15.22
CA GLU A 72 -19.27 -19.92 15.57
C GLU A 72 -18.80 -19.98 17.03
N GLU A 73 -19.68 -20.34 17.97
CA GLU A 73 -19.32 -20.51 19.39
C GLU A 73 -18.21 -21.55 19.62
N GLN A 74 -18.17 -22.63 18.83
CA GLN A 74 -17.15 -23.68 18.97
C GLN A 74 -15.79 -23.27 18.37
N ILE A 75 -15.81 -22.46 17.32
CA ILE A 75 -14.61 -22.10 16.55
C ILE A 75 -13.93 -20.86 17.10
N MET A 76 -14.70 -19.93 17.67
CA MET A 76 -14.20 -18.67 18.20
C MET A 76 -13.04 -18.85 19.21
N PRO A 77 -13.06 -19.82 20.14
CA PRO A 77 -11.92 -20.09 21.02
C PRO A 77 -10.64 -20.46 20.26
N ILE A 78 -10.76 -21.31 19.22
CA ILE A 78 -9.63 -21.72 18.39
C ILE A 78 -9.07 -20.52 17.61
N MET A 79 -9.93 -19.68 17.01
CA MET A 79 -9.47 -18.50 16.28
C MET A 79 -8.78 -17.47 17.20
N ASN A 80 -9.23 -17.34 18.44
CA ASN A 80 -8.62 -16.45 19.43
C ASN A 80 -7.24 -16.94 19.89
N GLU A 81 -7.07 -18.26 20.04
CA GLU A 81 -5.80 -18.89 20.44
C GLU A 81 -4.81 -18.99 19.26
N PHE A 82 -5.32 -19.29 18.06
CA PHE A 82 -4.54 -19.57 16.87
C PHE A 82 -4.73 -18.49 15.79
N LYS A 83 -3.89 -17.45 15.85
CA LYS A 83 -3.92 -16.30 14.92
C LYS A 83 -3.72 -16.68 13.45
N GLU A 84 -3.14 -17.83 13.16
CA GLU A 84 -3.00 -18.37 11.81
C GLU A 84 -4.33 -18.89 11.25
N VAL A 85 -5.33 -19.17 12.08
CA VAL A 85 -6.66 -19.60 11.62
C VAL A 85 -7.44 -18.39 11.14
N GLU A 86 -7.61 -18.28 9.83
CA GLU A 86 -8.30 -17.14 9.23
C GLU A 86 -9.81 -17.32 9.18
N THR A 87 -10.28 -18.53 8.85
CA THR A 87 -11.70 -18.80 8.67
C THR A 87 -12.04 -20.28 8.82
N CYS A 88 -13.32 -20.56 8.97
CA CYS A 88 -13.87 -21.91 8.89
C CYS A 88 -14.95 -22.00 7.82
N VAL A 89 -14.89 -23.06 7.02
CA VAL A 89 -15.86 -23.37 5.99
C VAL A 89 -16.43 -24.75 6.24
N GLU A 90 -17.75 -24.89 6.24
CA GLU A 90 -18.40 -26.20 6.28
C GLU A 90 -18.72 -26.67 4.86
N CYS A 91 -18.45 -27.94 4.59
CA CYS A 91 -18.64 -28.52 3.27
C CYS A 91 -19.15 -29.97 3.33
N SER A 92 -19.64 -30.46 2.19
CA SER A 92 -19.86 -31.90 1.98
C SER A 92 -19.12 -32.32 0.73
N ALA A 93 -18.01 -33.04 0.91
CA ALA A 93 -17.31 -33.67 -0.21
C ALA A 93 -18.20 -34.70 -0.94
N LYS A 94 -19.18 -35.30 -0.25
CA LYS A 94 -20.11 -36.30 -0.83
C LYS A 94 -21.14 -35.65 -1.75
N GLN A 95 -21.68 -34.51 -1.36
CA GLN A 95 -22.67 -33.76 -2.15
C GLN A 95 -22.04 -32.65 -2.99
N THR A 96 -20.71 -32.52 -2.97
CA THR A 96 -19.95 -31.42 -3.60
C THR A 96 -20.42 -30.02 -3.16
N LEU A 97 -20.95 -29.92 -1.94
CA LEU A 97 -21.44 -28.66 -1.36
C LEU A 97 -20.29 -27.88 -0.74
N ASN A 98 -20.16 -26.59 -1.06
CA ASN A 98 -19.15 -25.64 -0.55
C ASN A 98 -17.68 -26.06 -0.74
N VAL A 99 -17.41 -27.11 -1.54
CA VAL A 99 -16.04 -27.56 -1.81
C VAL A 99 -15.24 -26.46 -2.52
N SER A 100 -15.86 -25.77 -3.48
CA SER A 100 -15.24 -24.62 -4.16
C SER A 100 -14.96 -23.45 -3.21
N GLU A 101 -15.82 -23.22 -2.22
CA GLU A 101 -15.63 -22.16 -1.22
C GLU A 101 -14.38 -22.40 -0.37
N VAL A 102 -14.10 -23.65 0.01
CA VAL A 102 -12.87 -24.01 0.74
C VAL A 102 -11.62 -23.55 -0.01
N PHE A 103 -11.55 -23.83 -1.32
CA PHE A 103 -10.41 -23.43 -2.14
C PHE A 103 -10.38 -21.92 -2.38
N TYR A 104 -11.54 -21.30 -2.55
CA TYR A 104 -11.67 -19.85 -2.69
C TYR A 104 -11.15 -19.11 -1.45
N PHE A 105 -11.56 -19.52 -0.25
CA PHE A 105 -11.09 -18.91 0.99
C PHE A 105 -9.62 -19.21 1.26
N ALA A 106 -9.12 -20.42 0.94
CA ALA A 106 -7.70 -20.73 1.05
C ALA A 106 -6.85 -19.84 0.13
N GLN A 107 -7.28 -19.62 -1.11
CA GLN A 107 -6.61 -18.70 -2.04
C GLN A 107 -6.67 -17.26 -1.51
N LYS A 108 -7.84 -16.81 -1.05
CA LYS A 108 -8.03 -15.45 -0.53
C LYS A 108 -7.15 -15.18 0.69
N ALA A 109 -6.96 -16.17 1.57
CA ALA A 109 -6.12 -16.05 2.75
C ALA A 109 -4.64 -15.81 2.42
N VAL A 110 -4.16 -16.40 1.32
CA VAL A 110 -2.80 -16.16 0.81
C VAL A 110 -2.71 -14.82 0.09
N LEU A 111 -3.70 -14.51 -0.75
CA LEU A 111 -3.70 -13.31 -1.57
C LEU A 111 -4.01 -12.03 -0.78
N HIS A 112 -4.66 -12.13 0.38
CA HIS A 112 -5.16 -10.98 1.14
C HIS A 112 -4.96 -11.21 2.65
N PRO A 113 -3.71 -11.39 3.11
CA PRO A 113 -3.46 -11.82 4.49
C PRO A 113 -3.97 -10.78 5.49
N THR A 114 -4.61 -11.24 6.56
CA THR A 114 -5.12 -10.36 7.62
C THR A 114 -4.00 -9.88 8.54
N ALA A 115 -3.02 -10.76 8.78
CA ALA A 115 -1.96 -10.59 9.77
C ALA A 115 -1.17 -9.26 9.70
N PRO A 116 -0.77 -8.71 8.54
CA PRO A 116 -0.05 -7.44 8.51
C PRO A 116 -0.96 -6.23 8.74
N LEU A 117 -2.27 -6.35 8.48
CA LEU A 117 -3.20 -5.22 8.51
C LEU A 117 -3.78 -4.95 9.91
N TYR A 118 -4.14 -6.01 10.63
CA TYR A 118 -5.03 -5.91 11.79
C TYR A 118 -4.59 -6.84 12.93
N ASP A 119 -4.73 -6.37 14.17
CA ASP A 119 -4.62 -7.24 15.35
C ASP A 119 -6.02 -7.65 15.81
N SER A 120 -6.33 -8.94 15.63
CA SER A 120 -7.61 -9.51 16.03
C SER A 120 -7.86 -9.49 17.55
N ARG A 121 -6.82 -9.37 18.39
CA ARG A 121 -6.99 -9.33 19.85
C ARG A 121 -7.36 -7.94 20.36
N GLU A 122 -6.62 -6.94 19.90
CA GLU A 122 -6.84 -5.54 20.27
C GLU A 122 -7.95 -4.90 19.45
N HIS A 123 -8.48 -5.61 18.46
CA HIS A 123 -9.46 -5.13 17.51
C HIS A 123 -9.06 -3.81 16.81
N THR A 124 -7.76 -3.62 16.55
CA THR A 124 -7.20 -2.39 15.97
C THR A 124 -6.32 -2.66 14.75
N LEU A 125 -6.23 -1.67 13.86
CA LEU A 125 -5.26 -1.67 12.76
C LEU A 125 -3.84 -1.63 13.32
N LYS A 126 -2.92 -2.34 12.67
CA LYS A 126 -1.51 -2.29 13.03
C LYS A 126 -0.87 -0.95 12.60
N PRO A 127 0.15 -0.45 13.32
CA PRO A 127 0.79 0.82 13.01
C PRO A 127 1.24 0.97 11.55
N ALA A 128 1.89 -0.04 10.98
CA ALA A 128 2.33 0.00 9.58
C ALA A 128 1.17 0.14 8.58
N CYS A 129 0.01 -0.47 8.87
CA CYS A 129 -1.19 -0.34 8.06
C CYS A 129 -1.79 1.07 8.18
N ILE A 130 -1.82 1.61 9.41
CA ILE A 130 -2.26 2.98 9.66
C ILE A 130 -1.38 3.98 8.91
N ASP A 131 -0.06 3.84 8.98
CA ASP A 131 0.88 4.73 8.30
C ASP A 131 0.71 4.65 6.78
N ALA A 132 0.54 3.44 6.24
CA ALA A 132 0.31 3.23 4.82
C ALA A 132 -1.00 3.89 4.35
N LEU A 133 -2.10 3.69 5.08
CA LEU A 133 -3.41 4.27 4.78
C LEU A 133 -3.43 5.79 4.97
N LYS A 134 -2.77 6.33 6.00
CA LYS A 134 -2.62 7.79 6.18
C LYS A 134 -1.86 8.43 5.03
N ARG A 135 -0.79 7.78 4.54
CA ARG A 135 -0.11 8.25 3.33
C ARG A 135 -1.05 8.22 2.13
N ILE A 136 -1.84 7.16 1.95
CA ILE A 136 -2.81 7.08 0.84
C ILE A 136 -3.84 8.20 0.94
N PHE A 137 -4.40 8.43 2.12
CA PHE A 137 -5.33 9.53 2.39
C PHE A 137 -4.74 10.87 1.93
N LYS A 138 -3.53 11.20 2.40
CA LYS A 138 -2.81 12.42 2.00
C LYS A 138 -2.52 12.54 0.50
N LEU A 139 -2.48 11.43 -0.24
CA LEU A 139 -2.30 11.45 -1.69
C LEU A 139 -3.61 11.56 -2.46
N CYS A 140 -4.74 11.24 -1.82
CA CYS A 140 -6.08 11.36 -2.41
C CYS A 140 -6.71 12.71 -2.12
N ASP A 141 -6.36 13.32 -0.99
CA ASP A 141 -6.66 14.72 -0.65
C ASP A 141 -5.87 15.60 -1.63
N MET A 142 -6.56 16.19 -2.61
CA MET A 142 -5.95 16.93 -3.72
C MET A 142 -5.72 18.40 -3.38
N ASP A 143 -6.62 19.00 -2.60
CA ASP A 143 -6.55 20.40 -2.19
C ASP A 143 -5.86 20.62 -0.83
N LYS A 144 -5.49 19.55 -0.13
CA LYS A 144 -4.77 19.52 1.16
C LYS A 144 -5.54 20.18 2.29
N ASP A 145 -6.86 20.02 2.29
CA ASP A 145 -7.76 20.51 3.34
C ASP A 145 -7.94 19.50 4.50
N ASP A 146 -7.21 18.39 4.50
CA ASP A 146 -7.29 17.27 5.46
C ASP A 146 -8.63 16.50 5.42
N HIS A 147 -9.41 16.66 4.34
CA HIS A 147 -10.65 15.95 4.08
C HIS A 147 -10.61 15.27 2.70
N LEU A 148 -11.55 14.33 2.48
CA LEU A 148 -11.86 13.79 1.16
C LEU A 148 -13.29 14.17 0.81
N ASN A 149 -13.43 15.12 -0.10
CA ASN A 149 -14.71 15.54 -0.63
C ASN A 149 -15.27 14.51 -1.65
N ASP A 150 -16.49 14.74 -2.15
CA ASP A 150 -17.17 13.80 -3.06
C ASP A 150 -16.40 13.56 -4.37
N GLU A 151 -15.70 14.58 -4.87
CA GLU A 151 -14.92 14.50 -6.10
C GLU A 151 -13.68 13.63 -5.88
N GLU A 152 -12.94 13.89 -4.81
CA GLU A 152 -11.73 13.14 -4.43
C GLU A 152 -12.04 11.68 -4.09
N ILE A 153 -13.16 11.41 -3.38
CA ILE A 153 -13.60 10.04 -3.12
C ILE A 153 -13.89 9.32 -4.45
N ASN A 154 -14.53 9.99 -5.40
CA ASN A 154 -14.83 9.39 -6.71
C ASN A 154 -13.57 9.18 -7.55
N GLU A 155 -12.60 10.10 -7.52
CA GLU A 155 -11.30 9.91 -8.14
C GLU A 155 -10.55 8.72 -7.53
N PHE A 156 -10.54 8.62 -6.20
CA PHE A 156 -9.97 7.49 -5.47
C PHE A 156 -10.63 6.16 -5.88
N GLN A 157 -11.96 6.14 -5.99
CA GLN A 157 -12.72 4.97 -6.41
C GLN A 157 -12.43 4.58 -7.87
N GLY A 158 -12.40 5.55 -8.77
CA GLY A 158 -12.00 5.34 -10.17
C GLY A 158 -10.57 4.80 -10.27
N LYS A 159 -9.65 5.32 -9.46
CA LYS A 159 -8.26 4.87 -9.41
C LYS A 159 -8.14 3.44 -8.89
N CYS A 160 -8.80 3.10 -7.79
CA CYS A 160 -8.64 1.79 -7.12
C CYS A 160 -9.53 0.68 -7.68
N PHE A 161 -10.76 0.99 -8.06
CA PHE A 161 -11.80 0.01 -8.40
C PHE A 161 -12.35 0.17 -9.82
N GLY A 162 -11.94 1.21 -10.55
CA GLY A 162 -12.32 1.41 -11.95
C GLY A 162 -13.75 1.89 -12.17
N ALA A 163 -14.47 2.25 -11.10
CA ALA A 163 -15.82 2.79 -11.16
C ALA A 163 -16.03 3.82 -10.04
N PRO A 164 -16.73 4.94 -10.30
CA PRO A 164 -17.13 5.88 -9.26
C PRO A 164 -18.29 5.31 -8.43
N LEU A 165 -18.51 5.87 -7.23
CA LEU A 165 -19.67 5.54 -6.41
C LEU A 165 -20.87 6.38 -6.82
N GLN A 166 -22.06 5.79 -6.75
CA GLN A 166 -23.28 6.57 -6.88
C GLN A 166 -23.47 7.44 -5.63
N ARG A 167 -24.09 8.62 -5.78
CA ARG A 167 -24.30 9.57 -4.68
C ARG A 167 -24.98 8.94 -3.46
N GLN A 168 -25.93 8.04 -3.69
CA GLN A 168 -26.62 7.32 -2.61
C GLN A 168 -25.71 6.35 -1.86
N GLU A 169 -24.80 5.68 -2.58
CA GLU A 169 -23.82 4.77 -1.97
C GLU A 169 -22.80 5.55 -1.15
N LEU A 170 -22.36 6.71 -1.66
CA LEU A 170 -21.42 7.58 -0.98
C LEU A 170 -22.00 8.16 0.32
N GLU A 171 -23.25 8.63 0.30
CA GLU A 171 -23.93 9.05 1.53
C GLU A 171 -24.14 7.89 2.49
N SER A 172 -24.49 6.69 2.00
CA SER A 172 -24.62 5.50 2.86
C SER A 172 -23.30 5.15 3.55
N VAL A 173 -22.17 5.30 2.86
CA VAL A 173 -20.84 5.11 3.44
C VAL A 173 -20.58 6.16 4.52
N LYS A 174 -20.85 7.43 4.25
CA LYS A 174 -20.67 8.52 5.22
C LYS A 174 -21.56 8.35 6.45
N ASP A 175 -22.81 7.94 6.28
CA ASP A 175 -23.75 7.71 7.38
C ASP A 175 -23.25 6.60 8.32
N VAL A 176 -22.74 5.50 7.76
CA VAL A 176 -22.13 4.42 8.56
C VAL A 176 -20.93 4.93 9.37
N VAL A 177 -20.13 5.82 8.81
CA VAL A 177 -19.01 6.44 9.54
C VAL A 177 -19.52 7.36 10.64
N ARG A 178 -20.46 8.27 10.33
CA ARG A 178 -21.05 9.22 11.32
C ARG A 178 -21.66 8.50 12.52
N GLU A 179 -22.30 7.36 12.30
CA GLU A 179 -22.93 6.57 13.36
C GLU A 179 -21.93 5.94 14.34
N ASN A 180 -20.70 5.68 13.90
CA ASN A 180 -19.72 4.89 14.66
C ASN A 180 -18.46 5.67 15.04
N GLU A 181 -18.11 6.71 14.30
CA GLU A 181 -16.94 7.56 14.48
C GLU A 181 -17.36 9.03 14.34
N PRO A 182 -17.65 9.72 15.46
CA PRO A 182 -18.19 11.09 15.45
C PRO A 182 -17.33 12.10 14.69
N ASP A 183 -16.00 11.95 14.74
CA ASP A 183 -15.04 12.81 14.06
C ASP A 183 -14.65 12.29 12.66
N GLY A 184 -15.36 11.27 12.17
CA GLY A 184 -15.03 10.59 10.91
C GLY A 184 -15.53 11.29 9.65
N VAL A 185 -16.56 12.13 9.76
CA VAL A 185 -17.12 12.88 8.63
C VAL A 185 -17.51 14.28 9.11
N THR A 186 -17.07 15.29 8.37
CA THR A 186 -17.45 16.70 8.56
C THR A 186 -18.33 17.18 7.40
N ASP A 187 -18.70 18.46 7.41
CA ASP A 187 -19.38 19.09 6.29
C ASP A 187 -18.47 19.22 5.04
N GLU A 188 -17.15 19.21 5.24
CA GLU A 188 -16.13 19.32 4.19
C GLU A 188 -15.86 17.96 3.52
N GLY A 189 -15.92 16.86 4.28
CA GLY A 189 -15.77 15.53 3.70
C GLY A 189 -15.47 14.43 4.71
N LEU A 190 -14.95 13.31 4.19
CA LEU A 190 -14.46 12.20 5.00
C LEU A 190 -13.08 12.57 5.57
N THR A 191 -12.92 12.51 6.89
CA THR A 191 -11.64 12.82 7.54
C THR A 191 -10.67 11.63 7.48
N GLY A 192 -9.40 11.87 7.81
CA GLY A 192 -8.42 10.79 7.93
C GLY A 192 -8.79 9.71 8.96
N THR A 193 -9.47 10.08 10.05
CA THR A 193 -9.97 9.12 11.05
C THR A 193 -11.13 8.30 10.49
N GLY A 194 -12.07 8.92 9.78
CA GLY A 194 -13.16 8.24 9.08
C GLY A 194 -12.65 7.27 8.02
N PHE A 195 -11.62 7.65 7.27
CA PHE A 195 -10.97 6.79 6.28
C PHE A 195 -10.36 5.53 6.91
N LEU A 196 -9.66 5.67 8.03
CA LEU A 196 -9.12 4.54 8.79
C LEU A 196 -10.24 3.66 9.38
N TYR A 197 -11.32 4.27 9.87
CA TYR A 197 -12.48 3.55 10.35
C TYR A 197 -13.13 2.69 9.25
N LEU A 198 -13.31 3.24 8.04
CA LEU A 198 -13.85 2.47 6.91
C LEU A 198 -13.01 1.24 6.58
N HIS A 199 -11.68 1.38 6.54
CA HIS A 199 -10.79 0.25 6.33
C HIS A 199 -10.83 -0.76 7.46
N THR A 200 -11.00 -0.31 8.71
CA THR A 200 -11.22 -1.19 9.87
C THR A 200 -12.51 -1.99 9.70
N LEU A 201 -13.60 -1.34 9.30
CA LEU A 201 -14.90 -1.97 9.06
C LEU A 201 -14.84 -3.00 7.92
N PHE A 202 -14.13 -2.71 6.82
CA PHE A 202 -13.94 -3.67 5.74
C PHE A 202 -13.21 -4.93 6.20
N ILE A 203 -12.16 -4.78 7.00
CA ILE A 203 -11.40 -5.90 7.55
C ILE A 203 -12.28 -6.73 8.49
N GLN A 204 -12.99 -6.08 9.42
CA GLN A 204 -13.89 -6.76 10.39
C GLN A 204 -15.03 -7.52 9.68
N ARG A 205 -15.51 -7.02 8.53
CA ARG A 205 -16.52 -7.70 7.71
C ARG A 205 -15.94 -8.75 6.75
N GLY A 206 -14.65 -9.11 6.87
CA GLY A 206 -13.99 -10.11 6.01
C GLY A 206 -13.74 -9.65 4.57
N ARG A 207 -13.85 -8.34 4.30
CA ARG A 207 -13.63 -7.71 2.99
C ARG A 207 -12.19 -7.18 2.86
N LEU A 208 -11.22 -8.02 3.21
CA LEU A 208 -9.78 -7.71 3.18
C LEU A 208 -9.29 -7.27 1.80
N GLU A 209 -9.86 -7.85 0.75
CA GLU A 209 -9.55 -7.55 -0.66
C GLU A 209 -9.70 -6.07 -0.98
N THR A 210 -10.70 -5.39 -0.43
CA THR A 210 -10.93 -3.96 -0.65
C THR A 210 -9.74 -3.13 -0.15
N THR A 211 -9.27 -3.40 1.08
CA THR A 211 -8.11 -2.72 1.66
C THR A 211 -6.82 -3.07 0.91
N TRP A 212 -6.62 -4.34 0.56
CA TRP A 212 -5.44 -4.77 -0.19
C TRP A 212 -5.37 -4.21 -1.61
N THR A 213 -6.52 -4.08 -2.28
CA THR A 213 -6.61 -3.46 -3.61
C THR A 213 -6.10 -2.03 -3.55
N VAL A 214 -6.55 -1.27 -2.55
CA VAL A 214 -6.10 0.11 -2.31
C VAL A 214 -4.59 0.14 -2.04
N LEU A 215 -4.10 -0.64 -1.07
CA LEU A 215 -2.67 -0.71 -0.74
C LEU A 215 -1.80 -1.03 -1.97
N ARG A 216 -2.16 -2.06 -2.73
CA ARG A 216 -1.39 -2.49 -3.91
C ARG A 216 -1.41 -1.47 -5.03
N ARG A 217 -2.54 -0.77 -5.22
CA ARG A 217 -2.70 0.30 -6.21
C ARG A 217 -1.78 1.48 -5.92
N PHE A 218 -1.51 1.76 -4.65
CA PHE A 218 -0.56 2.77 -4.19
C PHE A 218 0.87 2.25 -3.99
N GLY A 219 1.16 1.05 -4.49
CA GLY A 219 2.52 0.52 -4.58
C GLY A 219 2.98 -0.34 -3.40
N TYR A 220 2.13 -0.59 -2.40
CA TYR A 220 2.51 -1.41 -1.25
C TYR A 220 2.58 -2.90 -1.59
N GLY A 221 3.55 -3.60 -0.99
CA GLY A 221 3.66 -5.05 -0.95
C GLY A 221 2.91 -5.65 0.24
N ASP A 222 2.97 -6.98 0.37
CA ASP A 222 2.30 -7.71 1.46
C ASP A 222 2.94 -7.47 2.83
N ASP A 223 4.16 -6.93 2.84
CA ASP A 223 4.90 -6.47 4.03
C ASP A 223 4.58 -5.00 4.41
N LEU A 224 3.69 -4.35 3.66
CA LEU A 224 3.33 -2.93 3.79
C LEU A 224 4.51 -1.97 3.55
N SER A 225 5.55 -2.42 2.85
CA SER A 225 6.57 -1.53 2.28
C SER A 225 6.23 -1.19 0.83
N LEU A 226 6.70 -0.04 0.35
CA LEU A 226 6.55 0.31 -1.07
C LEU A 226 7.50 -0.57 -1.89
N ARG A 227 6.95 -1.26 -2.88
CA ARG A 227 7.70 -2.21 -3.68
C ARG A 227 8.80 -1.51 -4.46
N GLU A 228 9.96 -2.16 -4.58
CA GLU A 228 11.11 -1.60 -5.28
C GLU A 228 10.80 -1.32 -6.76
N ASP A 229 10.01 -2.17 -7.42
CA ASP A 229 9.59 -2.00 -8.81
C ASP A 229 8.65 -0.80 -9.02
N PHE A 230 7.90 -0.42 -7.99
CA PHE A 230 7.05 0.78 -7.97
C PHE A 230 7.89 2.06 -7.80
N LEU A 231 8.89 2.03 -6.92
CA LEU A 231 9.78 3.17 -6.67
C LEU A 231 10.81 3.37 -7.78
N LEU A 232 11.35 2.27 -8.30
CA LEU A 232 12.47 2.23 -9.24
C LEU A 232 12.12 1.35 -10.44
N PRO A 233 11.11 1.75 -11.25
CA PRO A 233 10.79 1.01 -12.46
C PRO A 233 12.01 0.98 -13.39
N PRO A 234 12.25 -0.14 -14.11
CA PRO A 234 13.41 -0.27 -14.97
C PRO A 234 13.37 0.77 -16.08
N LEU A 235 14.46 1.55 -16.16
CA LEU A 235 14.70 2.58 -17.18
C LEU A 235 16.08 2.36 -17.79
N ASP A 236 16.11 1.99 -19.07
CA ASP A 236 17.37 1.81 -19.79
C ASP A 236 17.93 3.16 -20.25
N ILE A 237 19.16 3.45 -19.87
CA ILE A 237 19.85 4.69 -20.21
C ILE A 237 21.08 4.34 -21.03
N PRO A 238 21.06 4.62 -22.35
CA PRO A 238 22.20 4.35 -23.20
C PRO A 238 23.45 5.13 -22.76
N PRO A 239 24.65 4.61 -23.04
CA PRO A 239 25.89 5.31 -22.75
C PRO A 239 25.93 6.70 -23.39
N ASP A 240 26.50 7.68 -22.66
CA ASP A 240 26.65 9.08 -23.08
C ASP A 240 25.32 9.85 -23.25
N CYS A 241 24.21 9.28 -22.80
CA CYS A 241 22.96 10.00 -22.57
C CYS A 241 22.92 10.62 -21.16
N SER A 242 21.91 11.45 -20.93
CA SER A 242 21.58 12.05 -19.63
C SER A 242 20.07 12.04 -19.47
N VAL A 243 19.59 12.07 -18.24
CA VAL A 243 18.16 12.11 -17.92
C VAL A 243 17.79 13.51 -17.49
N GLU A 244 16.65 13.99 -17.99
CA GLU A 244 16.06 15.29 -17.64
C GLU A 244 14.60 15.08 -17.29
N LEU A 245 13.97 16.06 -16.63
CA LEU A 245 12.52 16.08 -16.48
C LEU A 245 11.85 16.26 -17.85
N SER A 246 10.76 15.54 -18.07
CA SER A 246 9.84 15.74 -19.19
C SER A 246 8.91 16.93 -18.90
N SER A 247 8.08 17.30 -19.90
CA SER A 247 6.99 18.26 -19.68
C SER A 247 6.09 17.84 -18.52
N ASP A 248 5.77 16.55 -18.45
CA ASP A 248 4.83 15.99 -17.49
C ASP A 248 5.44 15.96 -16.08
N GLY A 249 6.76 15.73 -15.99
CA GLY A 249 7.50 15.84 -14.73
C GLY A 249 7.54 17.28 -14.21
N TYR A 250 7.78 18.27 -15.08
CA TYR A 250 7.71 19.68 -14.68
C TYR A 250 6.30 20.08 -14.25
N GLN A 251 5.28 19.68 -15.02
CA GLN A 251 3.88 20.01 -14.71
C GLN A 251 3.49 19.47 -13.33
N PHE A 252 3.82 18.21 -13.05
CA PHE A 252 3.57 17.61 -11.74
C PHE A 252 4.24 18.39 -10.60
N PHE A 253 5.52 18.74 -10.73
CA PHE A 253 6.21 19.49 -9.65
C PHE A 253 5.71 20.92 -9.50
N ILE A 254 5.21 21.55 -10.58
CA ILE A 254 4.57 22.87 -10.51
C ILE A 254 3.25 22.76 -9.74
N GLU A 255 2.39 21.81 -10.11
CA GLU A 255 1.11 21.58 -9.43
C GLU A 255 1.34 21.24 -7.96
N LEU A 256 2.26 20.33 -7.68
CA LEU A 256 2.63 19.96 -6.31
C LEU A 256 3.10 21.17 -5.50
N PHE A 257 3.96 22.01 -6.07
CA PHE A 257 4.41 23.24 -5.40
C PHE A 257 3.22 24.15 -5.07
N GLN A 258 2.35 24.41 -6.04
CA GLN A 258 1.21 25.31 -5.89
C GLN A 258 0.19 24.80 -4.87
N THR A 259 0.02 23.48 -4.77
CA THR A 259 -0.86 22.86 -3.77
C THR A 259 -0.36 23.08 -2.34
N PHE A 260 0.97 23.15 -2.13
CA PHE A 260 1.56 23.32 -0.80
C PHE A 260 1.95 24.77 -0.47
N ASP A 261 1.95 25.68 -1.44
CA ASP A 261 2.08 27.13 -1.28
C ASP A 261 0.75 27.72 -0.76
N LYS A 262 0.48 27.53 0.54
CA LYS A 262 -0.81 27.82 1.16
C LYS A 262 -1.09 29.32 1.23
N ASP A 263 -0.08 30.14 1.43
CA ASP A 263 -0.21 31.60 1.48
C ASP A 263 -0.03 32.29 0.11
N LYS A 264 0.29 31.51 -0.94
CA LYS A 264 0.38 31.95 -2.33
C LYS A 264 1.43 33.04 -2.54
N ASP A 265 2.53 32.95 -1.79
CA ASP A 265 3.64 33.90 -1.86
C ASP A 265 4.66 33.51 -2.96
N GLY A 266 4.51 32.33 -3.57
CA GLY A 266 5.39 31.82 -4.62
C GLY A 266 6.68 31.18 -4.09
N ALA A 267 6.76 30.94 -2.78
CA ALA A 267 7.84 30.28 -2.07
C ALA A 267 7.28 29.21 -1.12
N LEU A 268 8.12 28.24 -0.73
CA LEU A 268 7.77 27.26 0.29
C LEU A 268 8.68 27.45 1.49
N ARG A 269 8.07 27.72 2.64
CA ARG A 269 8.75 27.78 3.94
C ARG A 269 9.02 26.37 4.47
N ASP A 270 9.82 26.28 5.52
CA ASP A 270 10.23 24.98 6.10
C ASP A 270 9.03 24.11 6.52
N THR A 271 7.95 24.73 7.01
CA THR A 271 6.71 24.03 7.39
C THR A 271 6.00 23.45 6.17
N GLU A 272 5.87 24.22 5.09
CA GLU A 272 5.21 23.79 3.84
C GLU A 272 6.03 22.71 3.13
N LEU A 273 7.36 22.83 3.16
CA LEU A 273 8.27 21.78 2.67
C LEU A 273 8.17 20.49 3.49
N ALA A 274 8.05 20.59 4.82
CA ALA A 274 7.87 19.43 5.68
C ALA A 274 6.52 18.73 5.39
N GLU A 275 5.46 19.49 5.13
CA GLU A 275 4.15 18.95 4.72
C GLU A 275 4.21 18.29 3.34
N LEU A 276 4.85 18.95 2.35
CA LEU A 276 5.03 18.44 0.98
C LEU A 276 5.73 17.08 0.98
N PHE A 277 6.80 16.94 1.76
CA PHE A 277 7.55 15.68 1.87
C PHE A 277 6.98 14.72 2.92
N SER A 278 5.83 15.00 3.54
CA SER A 278 5.27 14.14 4.60
C SER A 278 4.81 12.76 4.12
N THR A 279 4.67 12.56 2.80
CA THR A 279 4.38 11.27 2.16
C THR A 279 5.63 10.54 1.68
N ALA A 280 6.82 11.14 1.87
CA ALA A 280 8.12 10.56 1.57
C ALA A 280 8.89 10.22 2.86
N PRO A 281 9.94 9.37 2.80
CA PRO A 281 10.74 9.04 3.98
C PRO A 281 11.44 10.25 4.62
N SER A 282 11.84 11.23 3.80
CA SER A 282 12.46 12.49 4.22
C SER A 282 12.47 13.49 3.07
N ASN A 283 12.98 14.70 3.29
CA ASN A 283 13.39 15.58 2.20
C ASN A 283 14.67 15.01 1.52
N PRO A 284 14.74 14.93 0.18
CA PRO A 284 15.88 14.31 -0.52
C PRO A 284 17.18 15.12 -0.44
N TRP A 285 17.10 16.39 -0.05
CA TRP A 285 18.20 17.35 -0.14
C TRP A 285 18.77 17.76 1.21
N THR A 286 18.24 17.22 2.32
CA THR A 286 18.70 17.56 3.68
C THR A 286 20.20 17.33 3.84
N ALA A 287 20.75 16.29 3.21
CA ALA A 287 22.18 15.97 3.29
C ALA A 287 23.07 16.85 2.41
N THR A 288 22.51 17.65 1.50
CA THR A 288 23.26 18.42 0.50
C THR A 288 23.29 19.92 0.78
N GLY A 289 23.03 20.35 2.02
CA GLY A 289 23.06 21.77 2.40
C GLY A 289 21.89 22.59 1.85
N PHE A 290 20.78 21.94 1.52
CA PHE A 290 19.52 22.62 1.21
C PHE A 290 19.03 23.45 2.41
N PRO A 291 18.44 24.65 2.22
CA PRO A 291 18.07 25.29 0.95
C PRO A 291 19.18 26.14 0.29
N GLN A 292 20.40 26.20 0.84
CA GLN A 292 21.49 27.05 0.32
C GLN A 292 22.03 26.65 -1.06
N THR A 293 21.55 25.53 -1.60
CA THR A 293 21.89 25.02 -2.92
C THR A 293 20.92 25.48 -4.00
N THR A 294 19.88 26.26 -3.65
CA THR A 294 18.86 26.70 -4.60
C THR A 294 18.44 28.16 -4.39
N ILE A 295 17.49 28.61 -5.21
CA ILE A 295 16.99 29.99 -5.23
C ILE A 295 15.93 30.15 -4.13
N THR A 296 16.24 30.95 -3.13
CA THR A 296 15.32 31.38 -2.08
C THR A 296 14.89 32.82 -2.27
N ASP A 297 13.79 33.20 -1.63
CA ASP A 297 13.39 34.60 -1.48
C ASP A 297 14.23 35.32 -0.39
N ASP A 298 13.85 36.56 -0.06
CA ASP A 298 14.49 37.37 0.99
C ASP A 298 14.31 36.79 2.40
N SER A 299 13.32 35.90 2.60
CA SER A 299 13.05 35.24 3.87
C SER A 299 13.79 33.89 4.03
N GLY A 300 14.40 33.39 2.95
CA GLY A 300 15.06 32.08 2.90
C GLY A 300 14.13 30.94 2.50
N ALA A 301 12.87 31.23 2.13
CA ALA A 301 11.90 30.28 1.62
C ALA A 301 12.20 29.90 0.16
N VAL A 302 11.92 28.66 -0.23
CA VAL A 302 12.32 28.13 -1.55
C VAL A 302 11.30 28.52 -2.61
N THR A 303 11.72 29.37 -3.56
CA THR A 303 10.87 29.79 -4.68
C THR A 303 10.51 28.63 -5.61
N LEU A 304 9.43 28.75 -6.39
CA LEU A 304 9.09 27.77 -7.43
C LEU A 304 10.26 27.50 -8.39
N GLN A 305 10.97 28.55 -8.80
CA GLN A 305 12.14 28.40 -9.67
C GLN A 305 13.25 27.60 -8.98
N GLY A 306 13.51 27.87 -7.69
CA GLY A 306 14.46 27.11 -6.89
C GLY A 306 14.06 25.64 -6.73
N PHE A 307 12.78 25.37 -6.45
CA PHE A 307 12.26 24.03 -6.32
C PHE A 307 12.44 23.22 -7.61
N LEU A 308 12.07 23.79 -8.77
CA LEU A 308 12.24 23.12 -10.06
C LEU A 308 13.71 22.96 -10.46
N ALA A 309 14.57 23.93 -10.11
CA ALA A 309 16.02 23.82 -10.33
C ALA A 309 16.61 22.66 -9.54
N GLN A 310 16.19 22.48 -8.28
CA GLN A 310 16.65 21.41 -7.42
C GLN A 310 16.22 20.03 -7.92
N TRP A 311 14.98 19.88 -8.40
CA TRP A 311 14.52 18.65 -9.06
C TRP A 311 15.25 18.37 -10.38
N SER A 312 15.52 19.41 -11.17
CA SER A 312 16.28 19.28 -12.41
C SER A 312 17.72 18.81 -12.14
N MET A 313 18.37 19.35 -11.12
CA MET A 313 19.68 18.92 -10.66
C MET A 313 19.66 17.47 -10.18
N THR A 314 18.70 17.14 -9.30
CA THR A 314 18.53 15.78 -8.75
C THR A 314 18.37 14.76 -9.87
N THR A 315 17.53 15.06 -10.86
CA THR A 315 17.27 14.18 -12.01
C THR A 315 18.52 13.95 -12.86
N LEU A 316 19.34 14.99 -13.06
CA LEU A 316 20.57 14.86 -13.83
C LEU A 316 21.64 14.02 -13.10
N LEU A 317 21.78 14.23 -11.78
CA LEU A 317 22.81 13.58 -10.97
C LEU A 317 22.41 12.15 -10.57
N ASP A 318 21.15 11.96 -10.18
CA ASP A 318 20.58 10.69 -9.79
C ASP A 318 19.06 10.64 -10.07
N TYR A 319 18.72 10.27 -11.30
CA TYR A 319 17.33 10.09 -11.72
C TYR A 319 16.57 9.03 -10.91
N ARG A 320 17.26 8.09 -10.24
CA ARG A 320 16.61 7.05 -9.42
C ARG A 320 15.96 7.66 -8.19
N THR A 321 16.63 8.63 -7.56
CA THR A 321 16.03 9.44 -6.50
C THR A 321 14.79 10.17 -7.01
N THR A 322 14.84 10.79 -8.19
CA THR A 322 13.65 11.44 -8.78
C THR A 322 12.50 10.45 -9.01
N LEU A 323 12.76 9.24 -9.56
CA LEU A 323 11.72 8.21 -9.75
C LEU A 323 11.07 7.80 -8.43
N ALA A 324 11.87 7.53 -7.41
CA ALA A 324 11.36 7.15 -6.10
C ALA A 324 10.50 8.26 -5.48
N TYR A 325 10.92 9.52 -5.59
CA TYR A 325 10.17 10.65 -5.05
C TYR A 325 8.91 10.99 -5.84
N LEU A 326 8.91 10.82 -7.17
CA LEU A 326 7.66 10.90 -7.94
C LEU A 326 6.64 9.88 -7.42
N ALA A 327 7.09 8.65 -7.12
CA ALA A 327 6.24 7.62 -6.54
C ALA A 327 5.79 7.96 -5.10
N TYR A 328 6.70 8.48 -4.25
CA TYR A 328 6.36 8.91 -2.88
C TYR A 328 5.32 10.03 -2.87
N LEU A 329 5.49 11.03 -3.74
CA LEU A 329 4.66 12.24 -3.82
C LEU A 329 3.38 12.03 -4.65
N GLY A 330 3.15 10.83 -5.19
CA GLY A 330 1.89 10.46 -5.81
C GLY A 330 1.75 10.85 -7.29
N TYR A 331 2.84 10.86 -8.06
CA TYR A 331 2.78 11.03 -9.51
C TYR A 331 1.78 10.05 -10.13
N ASN A 332 0.84 10.58 -10.92
CA ASN A 332 -0.22 9.79 -11.52
C ASN A 332 0.30 9.02 -12.73
N GLY A 333 0.23 7.69 -12.65
CA GLY A 333 0.62 6.79 -13.74
C GLY A 333 2.04 6.25 -13.60
N ASP A 334 2.71 6.06 -14.73
CA ASP A 334 4.06 5.50 -14.80
C ASP A 334 5.11 6.61 -14.58
N THR A 335 5.85 6.59 -13.48
CA THR A 335 6.85 7.63 -13.15
C THR A 335 7.93 7.82 -14.22
N ARG A 336 8.12 6.84 -15.12
CA ARG A 336 9.03 6.97 -16.27
C ARG A 336 8.59 8.06 -17.25
N THR A 337 7.30 8.37 -17.35
CA THR A 337 6.81 9.44 -18.26
C THR A 337 7.19 10.84 -17.79
N ALA A 338 7.46 11.00 -16.50
CA ALA A 338 7.97 12.25 -15.93
C ALA A 338 9.44 12.54 -16.32
N LEU A 339 10.13 11.56 -16.89
CA LEU A 339 11.53 11.65 -17.29
C LEU A 339 11.69 11.55 -18.80
N LYS A 340 12.71 12.22 -19.34
CA LYS A 340 13.13 12.07 -20.73
C LYS A 340 14.62 11.75 -20.80
N THR A 341 14.95 10.80 -21.66
CA THR A 341 16.36 10.47 -21.95
C THR A 341 16.84 11.31 -23.12
N THR A 342 17.89 12.09 -22.90
CA THR A 342 18.53 12.90 -23.94
C THR A 342 19.28 12.03 -24.93
N ARG A 343 19.57 12.58 -26.12
CA ARG A 343 20.39 11.89 -27.13
C ARG A 343 21.85 11.77 -26.67
N PRO A 344 22.62 10.79 -27.19
CA PRO A 344 24.04 10.67 -26.88
C PRO A 344 24.83 11.92 -27.24
N ARG A 345 25.74 12.41 -26.38
CA ARG A 345 26.52 13.64 -26.63
C ARG A 345 27.29 13.59 -27.94
N LYS A 346 27.77 12.41 -28.35
CA LYS A 346 28.41 12.21 -29.66
C LYS A 346 27.57 12.69 -30.84
N VAL A 347 26.24 12.58 -30.78
CA VAL A 347 25.33 13.03 -31.86
C VAL A 347 25.26 14.55 -31.89
N ASP A 348 25.08 15.18 -30.72
CA ASP A 348 25.01 16.64 -30.60
C ASP A 348 26.32 17.31 -31.07
N ARG A 349 27.46 16.73 -30.68
CA ARG A 349 28.80 17.19 -31.12
C ARG A 349 28.99 17.10 -32.64
N LYS A 350 28.51 16.03 -33.28
CA LYS A 350 28.61 15.85 -34.74
C LYS A 350 27.73 16.84 -35.50
N ARG A 351 26.56 17.19 -34.96
CA ARG A 351 25.59 18.08 -35.62
C ARG A 351 25.80 19.56 -35.29
N GLY A 352 26.62 19.88 -34.29
CA GLY A 352 26.82 21.26 -33.82
C GLY A 352 25.57 21.89 -33.20
N LYS A 353 24.57 21.08 -32.82
CA LYS A 353 23.30 21.56 -32.24
C LYS A 353 22.99 20.75 -30.99
N VAL A 354 22.88 21.43 -29.86
CA VAL A 354 22.56 20.84 -28.57
C VAL A 354 21.05 20.98 -28.32
N GLN A 355 20.41 19.91 -27.85
CA GLN A 355 18.98 19.90 -27.48
C GLN A 355 18.74 19.67 -25.98
N ARG A 356 19.82 19.61 -25.20
CA ARG A 356 19.79 19.43 -23.74
C ARG A 356 19.49 20.74 -23.05
N ASN A 357 18.75 20.66 -21.95
CA ASN A 357 18.39 21.81 -21.14
C ASN A 357 19.24 21.93 -19.88
N VAL A 358 19.84 20.81 -19.42
CA VAL A 358 20.61 20.78 -18.19
C VAL A 358 22.07 20.40 -18.47
N PHE A 359 23.01 21.16 -17.92
CA PHE A 359 24.44 20.99 -18.11
C PHE A 359 25.15 20.91 -16.76
N LEU A 360 26.07 19.94 -16.63
CA LEU A 360 26.94 19.81 -15.47
C LEU A 360 28.30 20.46 -15.78
N CYS A 361 28.68 21.45 -14.97
CA CYS A 361 29.98 22.10 -15.04
C CYS A 361 30.79 21.77 -13.78
N TYR A 362 32.00 21.26 -13.94
CA TYR A 362 32.92 21.05 -12.84
C TYR A 362 33.83 22.28 -12.69
N VAL A 363 33.80 22.91 -11.51
CA VAL A 363 34.62 24.07 -11.19
C VAL A 363 35.86 23.61 -10.42
N PHE A 364 37.04 23.79 -11.01
CA PHE A 364 38.32 23.44 -10.40
C PHE A 364 39.12 24.70 -10.07
N GLY A 365 39.83 24.69 -8.94
CA GLY A 365 40.72 25.78 -8.55
C GLY A 365 41.49 25.49 -7.28
N ALA A 366 42.57 26.25 -7.04
CA ALA A 366 43.39 26.11 -5.85
C ALA A 366 42.63 26.49 -4.56
N THR A 367 43.15 26.14 -3.40
CA THR A 367 42.60 26.60 -2.11
C THR A 367 42.64 28.12 -2.04
N GLY A 368 41.54 28.76 -1.65
CA GLY A 368 41.43 30.23 -1.59
C GLY A 368 41.12 30.90 -2.93
N SER A 369 40.82 30.17 -3.99
CA SER A 369 40.50 30.75 -5.31
C SER A 369 39.13 31.43 -5.41
N GLY A 370 38.31 31.36 -4.36
CA GLY A 370 36.92 31.84 -4.39
C GLY A 370 35.98 30.98 -5.24
N LYS A 371 36.26 29.68 -5.33
CA LYS A 371 35.39 28.67 -5.95
C LYS A 371 34.41 28.06 -4.94
#